data_AF-A0A314UDN6-F1
#
_entry.id   AF-A0A314UDN6-F1
#
_cell.length_a   1.000
_cell.length_b   1.000
_cell.length_c   1.000
_cell.angle_alpha   90.00
_cell.angle_beta   90.00
_cell.angle_gamma   90.00
#
_symmetry.space_group_name_H-M   'P 1'
#
loop_
_entity.id
_entity.type
_entity.pdbx_description
1 polymer ?
#
loop_
_entity_poly.entity_id
_entity_poly.type
_entity_poly.pdbx_seq_one_letter_code
_entity_poly.pdbx_strand_id
1 'polypeptide(L)'
;MRTNEEIWKIFPTPWHVPYRLCIQFCKKTRKQLEDIHNNQKEKPDVGTLLLALQRTLEFEDELAEKFGGGTRGREIGNEIEEIGRGENTSQSASDIRKKYEKKLGAHQQSSTEEKDKDLSVPGAGFNFRGIISSCFEPHLNVYTELEEKTLMENLEKLVQEETWDIEEGSQNNVLSSSMQLFLIIKRSLKRCSALTKNQTLFNLFKVFQRILKAYATKLFARLPKGGTGIVAAATGMDGQIKTSDRDERVICYIVNSAEYCHQTSGELAESVSKIIDSQFADGVDMSEVQDEFSAVITKALVTLVHGLETKFDAEMAAMTRVPWGTLESVGDQSEYVNGINMILASSIPILGSLLSPIYFQFFLDKLASSLGPRFYANIFKCKQISETGAQQMLLDTQAVKTILLEIPSLGHQTSRAASYSKFVSREMSKAEALLKVILSPIDSVADTYRALLPEGTPMEFQRILELKGLKKADQQSILEDFNKHGPGIMQPSIPPPAAPPIPLPTAPTVALISNPASAGLIASRDDVLTRAAALGRGAATTGFKRFLALTEAAKDRKDGPFRKLFNA
;
A
#
# COMPACT_ATOMS: atom_id res chain seq x y z
N MET A 1 11.59 28.75 47.16
CA MET A 1 10.67 27.75 47.75
C MET A 1 11.22 27.16 49.05
N ARG A 2 12.49 26.70 49.11
CA ARG A 2 13.13 26.20 50.35
C ARG A 2 13.37 27.23 51.46
N THR A 3 13.66 28.49 51.12
CA THR A 3 14.00 29.52 52.11
C THR A 3 12.84 29.95 53.02
N ASN A 4 11.61 29.53 52.72
CA ASN A 4 10.39 30.02 53.36
C ASN A 4 9.53 28.88 53.97
N GLU A 5 10.09 27.70 54.24
CA GLU A 5 9.33 26.59 54.87
C GLU A 5 8.72 26.95 56.22
N GLU A 6 9.42 27.77 56.99
CA GLU A 6 8.94 28.38 58.23
C GLU A 6 7.72 29.30 57.99
N ILE A 7 7.68 30.00 56.85
CA ILE A 7 6.58 30.90 56.46
C ILE A 7 5.36 30.11 55.97
N TRP A 8 5.56 28.92 55.40
CA TRP A 8 4.46 28.08 54.91
C TRP A 8 3.60 27.50 56.04
N LYS A 9 4.19 27.31 57.24
CA LYS A 9 3.48 26.90 58.47
C LYS A 9 2.59 28.00 59.06
N ILE A 10 2.78 29.26 58.66
CA ILE A 10 2.00 30.41 59.12
C ILE A 10 0.61 30.42 58.44
N PHE A 11 0.50 29.81 57.26
CA PHE A 11 -0.75 29.80 56.51
C PHE A 11 -1.61 28.57 56.87
N PRO A 12 -2.93 28.73 57.01
CA PRO A 12 -3.83 27.61 57.24
C PRO A 12 -3.66 26.50 56.19
N THR A 13 -3.57 25.25 56.64
CA THR A 13 -3.49 24.04 55.80
C THR A 13 -4.51 24.01 54.65
N PRO A 14 -5.78 24.46 54.82
CA PRO A 14 -6.77 24.50 53.74
C PRO A 14 -6.43 25.45 52.58
N TRP A 15 -5.48 26.37 52.75
CA TRP A 15 -5.14 27.36 51.72
C TRP A 15 -4.25 26.78 50.63
N HIS A 16 -3.60 25.64 50.90
CA HIS A 16 -2.71 24.94 49.97
C HIS A 16 -1.77 25.89 49.24
N VAL A 17 -1.14 26.80 50.01
CA VAL A 17 -0.29 27.88 49.49
C VAL A 17 0.83 27.36 48.56
N PRO A 18 1.54 26.26 48.87
CA PRO A 18 2.55 25.69 47.97
C PRO A 18 1.98 25.28 46.60
N TYR A 19 0.78 24.70 46.57
CA TYR A 19 0.09 24.29 45.35
C TYR A 19 -0.29 25.50 44.50
N ARG A 20 -0.90 26.53 45.10
CA ARG A 20 -1.28 27.76 44.39
C ARG A 20 -0.08 28.54 43.87
N LEU A 21 1.03 28.55 44.61
CA LEU A 21 2.28 29.18 44.16
C LEU A 21 2.92 28.45 42.99
N CYS A 22 2.91 27.12 42.99
CA CYS A 22 3.36 26.34 41.82
C CYS A 22 2.50 26.66 40.58
N ILE A 23 1.18 26.78 40.73
CA ILE A 23 0.30 27.20 39.63
C ILE A 23 0.68 28.60 39.11
N GLN A 24 0.91 29.57 39.99
CA GLN A 24 1.30 30.93 39.60
C GLN A 24 2.70 30.97 38.97
N PHE A 25 3.63 30.19 39.49
CA PHE A 25 4.97 30.04 38.92
C PHE A 25 4.88 29.47 37.50
N CYS A 26 4.13 28.38 37.30
CA CYS A 26 3.92 27.80 35.97
C CYS A 26 3.31 28.82 35.00
N LYS A 27 2.28 29.58 35.40
CA LYS A 27 1.67 30.63 34.56
C LYS A 27 2.64 31.74 34.19
N LYS A 28 3.51 32.15 35.12
CA LYS A 28 4.51 33.19 34.86
C LYS A 28 5.61 32.69 33.94
N THR A 29 6.11 31.48 34.18
CA THR A 29 7.13 30.83 33.34
C THR A 29 6.59 30.59 31.93
N ARG A 30 5.33 30.20 31.81
CA ARG A 30 4.60 30.08 30.53
C ARG A 30 4.68 31.36 29.71
N LYS A 31 4.22 32.48 30.29
CA LYS A 31 4.23 33.79 29.64
C LYS A 31 5.65 34.24 29.25
N GLN A 32 6.64 33.99 30.11
CA GLN A 32 8.04 34.30 29.79
C GLN A 32 8.57 33.48 28.62
N LEU A 33 8.20 32.20 28.50
CA LEU A 33 8.58 31.36 27.37
C LEU A 33 7.87 31.76 26.08
N GLU A 34 6.59 32.13 26.15
CA GLU A 34 5.83 32.70 25.02
C GLU A 34 6.49 33.99 24.52
N ASP A 35 6.85 34.92 25.42
CA ASP A 35 7.53 36.17 25.08
C ASP A 35 8.91 35.93 24.45
N ILE A 36 9.65 34.91 24.90
CA ILE A 36 10.96 34.55 24.32
C ILE A 36 10.79 33.98 22.91
N HIS A 37 9.83 33.09 22.70
CA HIS A 37 9.59 32.48 21.40
C HIS A 37 9.04 33.47 20.38
N ASN A 38 8.13 34.38 20.79
CA ASN A 38 7.57 35.41 19.92
C ASN A 38 8.60 36.49 19.50
N ASN A 39 9.62 36.74 20.33
CA ASN A 39 10.65 37.73 20.04
C ASN A 39 11.88 37.16 19.29
N GLN A 40 11.94 35.85 19.05
CA GLN A 40 12.99 35.25 18.22
C GLN A 40 12.69 35.44 16.72
N LYS A 41 13.55 36.19 16.03
CA LYS A 41 13.46 36.43 14.57
C LYS A 41 13.97 35.25 13.71
N GLU A 42 14.75 34.35 14.29
CA GLU A 42 15.34 33.19 13.62
C GLU A 42 14.59 31.92 14.06
N LYS A 43 14.36 30.98 13.12
CA LYS A 43 13.74 29.68 13.45
C LYS A 43 14.55 29.03 14.58
N PRO A 44 13.93 28.60 15.70
CA PRO A 44 14.66 28.02 16.81
C PRO A 44 15.36 26.73 16.38
N ASP A 45 16.59 26.53 16.85
CA ASP A 45 17.31 25.28 16.66
C ASP A 45 16.50 24.12 17.26
N VAL A 46 16.14 23.14 16.40
CA VAL A 46 15.22 22.05 16.76
C VAL A 46 15.77 21.23 17.93
N GLY A 47 17.09 21.00 17.97
CA GLY A 47 17.72 20.27 19.08
C GLY A 47 17.56 20.99 20.41
N THR A 48 17.75 22.30 20.42
CA THR A 48 17.60 23.11 21.62
C THR A 48 16.12 23.24 22.03
N LEU A 49 15.20 23.34 21.08
CA LEU A 49 13.75 23.39 21.33
C LEU A 49 13.25 22.09 21.96
N LEU A 50 13.64 20.94 21.40
CA LEU A 50 13.27 19.62 21.91
C LEU A 50 13.84 19.37 23.31
N LEU A 51 15.09 19.77 23.55
CA LEU A 51 15.70 19.65 24.87
C LEU A 51 14.94 20.50 25.91
N ALA A 52 14.59 21.73 25.57
CA ALA A 52 13.82 22.61 26.45
C ALA A 52 12.41 22.06 26.73
N LEU A 53 11.75 21.51 25.71
CA LEU A 53 10.45 20.85 25.86
C LEU A 53 10.55 19.62 26.77
N GLN A 54 11.52 18.73 26.54
CA GLN A 54 11.74 17.56 27.38
C GLN A 54 11.96 17.93 28.85
N ARG A 55 12.78 18.94 29.13
CA ARG A 55 12.99 19.44 30.50
C ARG A 55 11.74 20.04 31.12
N THR A 56 10.91 20.68 30.31
CA THR A 56 9.64 21.25 30.76
C THR A 56 8.66 20.14 31.12
N LEU A 57 8.60 19.05 30.34
CA LEU A 57 7.76 17.89 30.62
C LEU A 57 8.23 17.14 31.87
N GLU A 58 9.54 16.92 32.04
CA GLU A 58 10.12 16.33 33.26
C GLU A 58 9.70 17.15 34.50
N PHE A 59 9.74 18.47 34.42
CA PHE A 59 9.32 19.37 35.50
C PHE A 59 7.81 19.31 35.78
N GLU A 60 6.97 19.30 34.75
CA GLU A 60 5.52 19.14 34.89
C GLU A 60 5.15 17.80 35.53
N ASP A 61 5.89 16.74 35.19
CA ASP A 61 5.69 15.39 35.73
C ASP A 61 6.10 15.32 37.21
N GLU A 62 7.23 15.90 37.59
CA GLU A 62 7.64 16.02 39.00
C GLU A 62 6.59 16.80 39.82
N LEU A 63 6.02 17.87 39.26
CA LEU A 63 4.94 18.63 39.92
C LEU A 63 3.65 17.81 40.02
N ALA A 64 3.29 17.08 38.97
CA ALA A 64 2.11 16.23 38.95
C ALA A 64 2.22 15.07 39.95
N GLU A 65 3.39 14.44 40.09
CA GLU A 65 3.64 13.41 41.12
C GLU A 65 3.63 13.98 42.53
N LYS A 66 4.14 15.19 42.72
CA LYS A 66 4.23 15.83 44.04
C LYS A 66 2.88 16.30 44.57
N PHE A 67 1.96 16.72 43.69
CA PHE A 67 0.70 17.34 44.07
C PHE A 67 -0.55 16.53 43.64
N GLY A 68 -0.39 15.49 42.82
CA GLY A 68 -1.45 14.60 42.39
C GLY A 68 -1.19 13.17 42.86
N GLY A 69 -2.13 12.58 43.60
CA GLY A 69 -2.12 11.15 43.88
C GLY A 69 -2.14 10.38 42.56
N GLY A 70 -1.05 9.66 42.28
CA GLY A 70 -0.73 9.19 40.94
C GLY A 70 -1.73 8.21 40.34
N THR A 71 -1.84 8.23 39.01
CA THR A 71 -2.02 7.06 38.10
C THR A 71 -2.33 7.56 36.68
N ARG A 72 -1.62 7.02 35.67
CA ARG A 72 -1.91 6.95 34.20
C ARG A 72 -0.73 7.20 33.25
N GLY A 73 0.51 7.31 33.74
CA GLY A 73 1.69 7.41 32.85
C GLY A 73 2.27 6.07 32.38
N ARG A 74 2.05 4.97 33.12
CA ARG A 74 2.90 3.77 33.05
C ARG A 74 2.38 2.64 32.15
N GLU A 75 1.16 2.74 31.62
CA GLU A 75 0.55 1.66 30.81
C GLU A 75 0.80 1.80 29.30
N ILE A 76 1.10 3.00 28.78
CA ILE A 76 1.18 3.29 27.34
C ILE A 76 2.44 2.72 26.66
N GLY A 77 3.52 2.51 27.42
CA GLY A 77 4.80 2.05 26.88
C GLY A 77 4.80 0.62 26.34
N ASN A 78 3.92 -0.24 26.85
CA ASN A 78 3.89 -1.66 26.50
C ASN A 78 3.07 -1.96 25.24
N GLU A 79 2.08 -1.14 24.88
CA GLU A 79 1.22 -1.39 23.71
C GLU A 79 1.90 -1.03 22.37
N ILE A 80 2.87 -0.11 22.37
CA ILE A 80 3.61 0.29 21.16
C ILE A 80 4.57 -0.83 20.68
N GLU A 81 4.94 -1.76 21.55
CA GLU A 81 5.87 -2.86 21.23
C GLU A 81 5.20 -4.05 20.51
N GLU A 82 3.88 -4.14 20.49
CA GLU A 82 3.14 -5.25 19.85
C GLU A 82 2.85 -5.06 18.36
N ILE A 83 2.97 -3.84 17.82
CA ILE A 83 2.71 -3.58 16.41
C ILE A 83 3.71 -4.38 15.56
N GLY A 84 3.25 -5.22 14.63
CA GLY A 84 4.08 -5.97 13.69
C GLY A 84 4.71 -7.29 14.17
N ARG A 85 4.25 -7.90 15.28
CA ARG A 85 4.49 -9.35 15.52
C ARG A 85 3.32 -10.13 14.91
N GLY A 86 3.59 -10.88 13.84
CA GLY A 86 2.57 -11.74 13.22
C GLY A 86 1.95 -12.71 14.22
N GLU A 87 0.61 -12.79 14.19
CA GLU A 87 -0.16 -13.75 14.98
C GLU A 87 0.19 -15.18 14.55
N ASN A 88 0.85 -15.94 15.42
CA ASN A 88 0.91 -17.40 15.31
C ASN A 88 0.19 -18.03 16.50
N THR A 89 -0.82 -18.82 16.15
CA THR A 89 -1.71 -19.58 17.02
C THR A 89 -0.93 -20.58 17.90
N SER A 90 -0.83 -20.28 19.20
CA SER A 90 -1.10 -21.24 20.28
C SER A 90 -1.18 -20.49 21.61
N GLN A 91 -2.40 -20.20 22.07
CA GLN A 91 -2.60 -19.73 23.45
C GLN A 91 -2.21 -20.88 24.39
N SER A 92 -0.98 -20.84 24.91
CA SER A 92 -0.49 -21.82 25.87
C SER A 92 -1.18 -21.62 27.22
N ALA A 93 -1.60 -22.72 27.84
CA ALA A 93 -2.28 -22.75 29.14
C ALA A 93 -1.51 -22.04 30.28
N SER A 94 -0.24 -21.71 30.06
CA SER A 94 0.61 -20.91 30.95
C SER A 94 0.13 -19.46 31.10
N ASP A 95 -0.39 -18.83 30.04
CA ASP A 95 -0.79 -17.41 30.07
C ASP A 95 -2.14 -17.19 30.77
N ILE A 96 -3.01 -18.20 30.71
CA ILE A 96 -4.27 -18.22 31.46
C ILE A 96 -3.97 -18.34 32.96
N ARG A 97 -3.04 -19.23 33.36
CA ARG A 97 -2.68 -19.46 34.76
C ARG A 97 -2.08 -18.20 35.42
N LYS A 98 -1.25 -17.45 34.68
CA LYS A 98 -0.64 -16.19 35.13
C LYS A 98 -1.67 -15.06 35.33
N LYS A 99 -2.76 -15.06 34.54
CA LYS A 99 -3.87 -14.10 34.69
C LYS A 99 -4.74 -14.40 35.92
N TYR A 100 -4.93 -15.68 36.28
CA TYR A 100 -5.71 -16.08 37.45
C TYR A 100 -4.95 -15.88 38.77
N GLU A 101 -3.64 -16.12 38.81
CA GLU A 101 -2.81 -15.82 40.00
C GLU A 101 -2.76 -14.32 40.32
N LYS A 102 -2.73 -13.46 39.30
CA LYS A 102 -2.72 -12.00 39.48
C LYS A 102 -4.07 -11.45 39.97
N LYS A 103 -5.18 -12.14 39.72
CA LYS A 103 -6.52 -11.79 40.25
C LYS A 103 -6.73 -12.29 41.69
N LEU A 104 -6.12 -13.40 42.09
CA LEU A 104 -6.20 -13.92 43.46
C LEU A 104 -5.35 -13.12 44.45
N GLY A 105 -4.21 -12.56 44.02
CA GLY A 105 -3.38 -11.68 44.86
C GLY A 105 -4.01 -10.30 45.17
N ALA A 106 -5.02 -9.86 44.40
CA ALA A 106 -5.69 -8.58 44.59
C ALA A 106 -6.77 -8.58 45.69
N HIS A 107 -7.08 -9.74 46.29
CA HIS A 107 -8.12 -9.86 47.33
C HIS A 107 -7.60 -10.11 48.75
N GLN A 108 -6.28 -10.04 48.98
CA GLN A 108 -5.67 -10.28 50.31
C GLN A 108 -4.86 -9.12 50.89
N GLN A 109 -4.93 -7.92 50.29
CA GLN A 109 -4.43 -6.69 50.91
C GLN A 109 -5.56 -5.65 51.01
N SER A 110 -6.59 -5.98 51.77
CA SER A 110 -7.55 -5.01 52.31
C SER A 110 -7.52 -5.08 53.83
N SER A 111 -6.46 -4.57 54.44
CA SER A 111 -6.47 -4.07 55.82
C SER A 111 -5.06 -3.60 56.21
N THR A 112 -5.02 -2.41 56.79
CA THR A 112 -3.87 -1.74 57.44
C THR A 112 -3.20 -0.63 56.62
N GLU A 113 -3.95 0.44 56.35
CA GLU A 113 -3.41 1.80 56.19
C GLU A 113 -4.35 2.80 56.89
N GLU A 114 -4.38 2.79 58.22
CA GLU A 114 -4.84 3.93 59.02
C GLU A 114 -3.61 4.74 59.45
N LYS A 115 -3.31 5.80 58.68
CA LYS A 115 -2.60 7.06 59.02
C LYS A 115 -1.78 7.55 57.82
N ASP A 116 -2.44 8.27 56.92
CA ASP A 116 -1.90 9.46 56.22
C ASP A 116 -2.96 10.03 55.25
N LYS A 117 -4.10 10.46 55.82
CA LYS A 117 -5.23 11.01 55.07
C LYS A 117 -5.30 12.54 55.05
N ASP A 118 -4.19 13.23 55.34
CA ASP A 118 -4.14 14.70 55.43
C ASP A 118 -3.43 15.41 54.25
N LEU A 119 -2.99 14.68 53.21
CA LEU A 119 -2.35 15.28 52.03
C LEU A 119 -3.18 15.22 50.74
N SER A 120 -4.34 14.58 50.76
CA SER A 120 -5.25 14.53 49.61
C SER A 120 -6.14 15.77 49.61
N VAL A 121 -5.79 16.80 48.84
CA VAL A 121 -6.58 18.03 48.71
C VAL A 121 -7.94 17.72 48.07
N PRO A 122 -9.08 17.89 48.78
CA PRO A 122 -10.40 17.81 48.17
C PRO A 122 -10.58 19.05 47.28
N GLY A 123 -10.53 18.85 45.96
CA GLY A 123 -10.68 19.93 44.96
C GLY A 123 -9.45 20.23 44.09
N ALA A 124 -8.36 19.45 44.19
CA ALA A 124 -7.18 19.60 43.31
C ALA A 124 -7.40 18.99 41.91
N GLY A 125 -8.48 19.37 41.23
CA GLY A 125 -8.72 19.03 39.82
C GLY A 125 -7.82 19.77 38.82
N PHE A 126 -6.72 20.38 39.28
CA PHE A 126 -5.80 21.11 38.41
C PHE A 126 -4.71 20.18 37.89
N ASN A 127 -4.65 20.03 36.56
CA ASN A 127 -3.63 19.23 35.90
C ASN A 127 -2.36 20.07 35.66
N PHE A 128 -1.24 19.66 36.23
CA PHE A 128 0.06 20.30 35.97
C PHE A 128 0.69 19.87 34.64
N ARG A 129 0.25 18.76 34.02
CA ARG A 129 0.69 18.40 32.66
C ARG A 129 0.06 19.35 31.65
N GLY A 130 0.86 19.91 30.75
CA GLY A 130 0.39 20.77 29.67
C GLY A 130 0.38 22.27 29.99
N ILE A 131 0.73 22.69 31.22
CA ILE A 131 0.58 24.10 31.64
C ILE A 131 1.66 25.03 31.07
N ILE A 132 2.87 24.53 30.85
CA ILE A 132 4.00 25.24 30.25
C ILE A 132 4.29 24.64 28.86
N SER A 133 4.27 23.32 28.73
CA SER A 133 4.63 22.58 27.51
C SER A 133 3.78 22.93 26.28
N SER A 134 2.53 23.33 26.46
CA SER A 134 1.64 23.78 25.38
C SER A 134 2.12 25.04 24.63
N CYS A 135 3.02 25.85 25.22
CA CYS A 135 3.59 27.02 24.53
C CYS A 135 4.55 26.64 23.41
N PHE A 136 5.07 25.42 23.46
CA PHE A 136 6.00 24.92 22.47
C PHE A 136 5.25 24.44 21.20
N GLU A 137 3.97 24.09 21.29
CA GLU A 137 3.20 23.52 20.17
C GLU A 137 3.21 24.35 18.88
N PRO A 138 3.02 25.69 18.90
CA PRO A 138 3.07 26.49 17.68
C PRO A 138 4.44 26.45 16.97
N HIS A 139 5.51 26.19 17.73
CA HIS A 139 6.88 26.16 17.23
C HIS A 139 7.35 24.74 16.86
N LEU A 140 6.59 23.70 17.25
CA LEU A 140 6.91 22.31 16.93
C LEU A 140 6.65 21.92 15.46
N ASN A 141 6.07 22.81 14.65
CA ASN A 141 5.97 22.58 13.20
C ASN A 141 7.35 22.42 12.55
N VAL A 142 8.38 23.13 13.03
CA VAL A 142 9.76 22.99 12.53
C VAL A 142 10.32 21.59 12.83
N TYR A 143 9.90 20.97 13.93
CA TYR A 143 10.23 19.58 14.23
C TYR A 143 9.54 18.62 13.25
N THR A 144 8.25 18.82 12.97
CA THR A 144 7.54 18.00 11.98
C THR A 144 8.16 18.10 10.58
N GLU A 145 8.55 19.30 10.14
CA GLU A 145 9.27 19.51 8.86
C GLU A 145 10.62 18.75 8.83
N LEU A 146 11.39 18.79 9.93
CA LEU A 146 12.67 18.08 10.01
C LEU A 146 12.49 16.55 9.99
N GLU A 147 11.50 16.05 10.73
CA GLU A 147 11.14 14.62 10.73
C GLU A 147 10.68 14.17 9.34
N GLU A 148 9.85 14.96 8.65
CA GLU A 148 9.43 14.66 7.27
C GLU A 148 10.64 14.54 6.33
N LYS A 149 11.55 15.53 6.37
CA LYS A 149 12.77 15.49 5.55
C LYS A 149 13.63 14.27 5.88
N THR A 150 13.84 13.98 7.16
CA THR A 150 14.65 12.84 7.60
C THR A 150 14.00 11.51 7.21
N LEU A 151 12.68 11.38 7.32
CA LEU A 151 11.94 10.18 6.91
C LEU A 151 12.00 9.97 5.39
N MET A 152 11.90 11.05 4.60
CA MET A 152 12.05 10.98 3.14
C MET A 152 13.46 10.56 2.73
N GLU A 153 14.50 11.13 3.32
CA GLU A 153 15.90 10.75 3.03
C GLU A 153 16.17 9.28 3.38
N ASN A 154 15.65 8.81 4.51
CA ASN A 154 15.73 7.40 4.89
C ASN A 154 14.94 6.51 3.92
N LEU A 155 13.74 6.92 3.49
CA LEU A 155 12.95 6.20 2.50
C LEU A 155 13.74 6.03 1.19
N GLU A 156 14.36 7.10 0.69
CA GLU A 156 15.15 7.05 -0.54
C GLU A 156 16.35 6.11 -0.39
N LYS A 157 17.04 6.17 0.74
CA LYS A 157 18.16 5.27 1.05
C LYS A 157 17.71 3.80 1.10
N LEU A 158 16.62 3.50 1.79
CA LEU A 158 16.07 2.14 1.89
C LEU A 158 15.72 1.57 0.50
N VAL A 159 15.11 2.38 -0.36
CA VAL A 159 14.75 1.96 -1.73
C VAL A 159 15.98 1.77 -2.63
N GLN A 160 17.08 2.50 -2.38
CA GLN A 160 18.35 2.35 -3.10
C GLN A 160 19.15 1.13 -2.64
N GLU A 161 19.15 0.84 -1.34
CA GLU A 161 19.88 -0.28 -0.75
C GLU A 161 19.16 -1.62 -0.91
N GLU A 162 17.87 -1.61 -1.25
CA GLU A 162 17.11 -2.84 -1.51
C GLU A 162 17.70 -3.58 -2.72
N THR A 163 18.05 -4.85 -2.51
CA THR A 163 18.63 -5.73 -3.54
C THR A 163 17.56 -6.30 -4.49
N TRP A 164 16.29 -6.28 -4.09
CA TRP A 164 15.14 -6.83 -4.83
C TRP A 164 15.25 -8.31 -5.18
N ASP A 165 16.21 -9.01 -4.58
CA ASP A 165 16.38 -10.46 -4.63
C ASP A 165 16.43 -10.94 -3.18
N ILE A 166 15.43 -11.71 -2.76
CA ILE A 166 15.45 -12.36 -1.46
C ILE A 166 15.79 -13.83 -1.67
N GLU A 167 16.79 -14.29 -0.91
CA GLU A 167 17.19 -15.70 -0.83
C GLU A 167 15.99 -16.56 -0.38
N GLU A 168 15.80 -17.68 -1.09
CA GLU A 168 14.78 -18.68 -0.80
C GLU A 168 14.89 -19.13 0.67
N GLY A 169 13.92 -18.74 1.52
CA GLY A 169 13.90 -19.10 2.94
C GLY A 169 13.53 -17.99 3.93
N SER A 170 13.37 -16.74 3.49
CA SER A 170 12.84 -15.69 4.36
C SER A 170 11.36 -15.93 4.67
N GLN A 171 11.05 -16.22 5.94
CA GLN A 171 9.72 -16.62 6.45
C GLN A 171 8.54 -15.71 6.04
N ASN A 172 8.78 -14.45 5.65
CA ASN A 172 7.72 -13.50 5.34
C ASN A 172 7.59 -13.14 3.86
N ASN A 173 8.49 -13.56 2.95
CA ASN A 173 8.47 -13.16 1.54
C ASN A 173 8.18 -11.66 1.31
N VAL A 174 8.68 -10.79 2.19
CA VAL A 174 8.42 -9.34 2.22
C VAL A 174 9.75 -8.59 2.12
N LEU A 175 9.76 -7.47 1.38
CA LEU A 175 10.93 -6.62 1.19
C LEU A 175 11.41 -6.03 2.51
N SER A 176 12.73 -6.06 2.70
CA SER A 176 13.38 -5.59 3.94
C SER A 176 13.15 -4.10 4.17
N SER A 177 13.11 -3.29 3.10
CA SER A 177 12.79 -1.86 3.12
C SER A 177 11.43 -1.58 3.75
N SER A 178 10.41 -2.40 3.50
CA SER A 178 9.08 -2.19 4.09
C SER A 178 9.10 -2.37 5.61
N MET A 179 9.76 -3.41 6.11
CA MET A 179 9.92 -3.67 7.54
C MET A 179 10.74 -2.57 8.21
N GLN A 180 11.85 -2.17 7.58
CA GLN A 180 12.72 -1.11 8.10
C GLN A 180 12.01 0.26 8.12
N LEU A 181 11.21 0.57 7.10
CA LEU A 181 10.42 1.80 7.04
C LEU A 181 9.47 1.90 8.24
N PHE A 182 8.71 0.83 8.53
CA PHE A 182 7.82 0.81 9.68
C PHE A 182 8.57 0.86 11.03
N LEU A 183 9.78 0.29 11.13
CA LEU A 183 10.61 0.43 12.34
C LEU A 183 11.05 1.89 12.56
N ILE A 184 11.42 2.61 11.50
CA ILE A 184 11.79 4.02 11.59
C ILE A 184 10.57 4.87 11.97
N ILE A 185 9.41 4.62 11.36
CA ILE A 185 8.14 5.28 11.68
C ILE A 185 7.78 5.05 13.15
N LYS A 186 7.84 3.80 13.65
CA LYS A 186 7.58 3.48 15.07
C LYS A 186 8.53 4.21 16.02
N ARG A 187 9.81 4.33 15.66
CA ARG A 187 10.80 5.08 16.45
C ARG A 187 10.48 6.57 16.49
N SER A 188 10.08 7.16 15.35
CA SER A 188 9.65 8.56 15.27
C SER A 188 8.36 8.80 16.08
N LEU A 189 7.38 7.89 15.98
CA LEU A 189 6.16 7.91 16.77
C LEU A 189 6.44 7.87 18.28
N LYS A 190 7.27 6.94 18.74
CA LYS A 190 7.65 6.81 20.17
C LYS A 190 8.37 8.06 20.69
N ARG A 191 9.21 8.70 19.87
CA ARG A 191 9.88 9.95 20.22
C ARG A 191 8.86 11.10 20.33
N CYS A 192 7.94 11.21 19.37
CA CYS A 192 6.95 12.28 19.36
C CYS A 192 5.90 12.14 20.46
N SER A 193 5.41 10.94 20.74
CA SER A 193 4.40 10.70 21.78
C SER A 193 4.91 10.96 23.19
N ALA A 194 6.23 10.87 23.40
CA ALA A 194 6.89 11.29 24.63
C ALA A 194 6.97 12.82 24.80
N LEU A 195 6.90 13.57 23.69
CA LEU A 195 7.00 15.03 23.68
C LEU A 195 5.63 15.71 23.73
N THR A 196 4.64 15.19 22.99
CA THR A 196 3.32 15.80 22.87
C THR A 196 2.29 14.81 22.33
N LYS A 197 1.02 15.04 22.69
CA LYS A 197 -0.14 14.23 22.28
C LYS A 197 -1.20 15.02 21.49
N ASN A 198 -0.93 16.31 21.24
CA ASN A 198 -1.84 17.24 20.58
C ASN A 198 -1.53 17.36 19.07
N GLN A 199 -1.66 18.57 18.52
CA GLN A 199 -1.57 18.87 17.09
C GLN A 199 -0.27 18.40 16.42
N THR A 200 0.88 18.45 17.12
CA THR A 200 2.16 18.02 16.54
C THR A 200 2.19 16.52 16.25
N LEU A 201 1.61 15.68 17.11
CA LEU A 201 1.51 14.24 16.88
C LEU A 201 0.58 13.96 15.69
N PHE A 202 -0.52 14.70 15.57
CA PHE A 202 -1.39 14.64 14.41
C PHE A 202 -0.67 15.03 13.12
N ASN A 203 0.08 16.13 13.13
CA ASN A 203 0.86 16.58 11.98
C ASN A 203 1.92 15.54 11.58
N LEU A 204 2.57 14.90 12.57
CA LEU A 204 3.52 13.81 12.32
C LEU A 204 2.82 12.58 11.74
N PHE A 205 1.61 12.25 12.19
CA PHE A 205 0.81 11.19 11.59
C PHE A 205 0.49 11.50 10.11
N LYS A 206 0.14 12.74 9.77
CA LYS A 206 -0.02 13.17 8.36
C LYS A 206 1.28 13.03 7.56
N VAL A 207 2.44 13.26 8.17
CA VAL A 207 3.74 12.97 7.54
C VAL A 207 3.88 11.48 7.28
N PHE A 208 3.58 10.59 8.24
CA PHE A 208 3.63 9.15 8.01
C PHE A 208 2.75 8.71 6.82
N GLN A 209 1.55 9.28 6.68
CA GLN A 209 0.70 9.03 5.50
C GLN A 209 1.42 9.39 4.19
N ARG A 210 2.04 10.58 4.12
CA ARG A 210 2.78 11.02 2.91
C ARG A 210 3.96 10.10 2.60
N ILE A 211 4.72 9.70 3.61
CA ILE A 211 5.87 8.79 3.46
C ILE A 211 5.41 7.43 2.93
N LEU A 212 4.33 6.87 3.48
CA LEU A 212 3.80 5.58 3.04
C LEU A 212 3.23 5.66 1.61
N LYS A 213 2.53 6.74 1.25
CA LYS A 213 2.08 6.99 -0.14
C LYS A 213 3.26 7.15 -1.10
N ALA A 214 4.32 7.83 -0.68
CA ALA A 214 5.55 7.94 -1.46
C ALA A 214 6.19 6.56 -1.67
N TYR A 215 6.23 5.72 -0.64
CA TYR A 215 6.72 4.34 -0.77
C TYR A 215 5.86 3.50 -1.73
N ALA A 216 4.53 3.57 -1.62
CA ALA A 216 3.61 2.91 -2.57
C ALA A 216 3.88 3.36 -4.02
N THR A 217 4.11 4.67 -4.24
CA THR A 217 4.48 5.21 -5.55
C THR A 217 5.81 4.66 -6.06
N LYS A 218 6.81 4.48 -5.19
CA LYS A 218 8.09 3.86 -5.56
C LYS A 218 7.92 2.38 -5.92
N LEU A 219 7.12 1.63 -5.17
CA LEU A 219 6.78 0.24 -5.51
C LEU A 219 6.07 0.16 -6.87
N PHE A 220 5.09 1.03 -7.10
CA PHE A 220 4.37 1.12 -8.37
C PHE A 220 5.31 1.41 -9.55
N ALA A 221 6.24 2.35 -9.38
CA ALA A 221 7.19 2.75 -10.42
C ALA A 221 8.20 1.65 -10.78
N ARG A 222 8.42 0.68 -9.88
CA ARG A 222 9.30 -0.48 -10.11
C ARG A 222 8.65 -1.61 -10.89
N LEU A 223 7.32 -1.63 -11.00
CA LEU A 223 6.64 -2.63 -11.82
C LEU A 223 7.06 -2.49 -13.29
N PRO A 224 7.35 -3.60 -14.00
CA PRO A 224 7.67 -3.56 -15.42
C PRO A 224 6.58 -2.81 -16.20
N LYS A 225 6.98 -1.74 -16.88
CA LYS A 225 6.06 -0.98 -17.73
C LYS A 225 6.04 -1.63 -19.10
N GLY A 226 4.84 -1.94 -19.61
CA GLY A 226 4.67 -2.30 -21.01
C GLY A 226 5.24 -1.21 -21.91
N GLY A 227 5.83 -1.59 -23.04
CA GLY A 227 6.49 -0.65 -23.95
C GLY A 227 5.56 0.52 -24.30
N THR A 228 5.77 1.68 -23.68
CA THR A 228 5.03 2.93 -23.93
C THR A 228 5.88 3.80 -24.84
N GLY A 229 6.24 3.23 -25.99
CA GLY A 229 6.96 3.93 -27.05
C GLY A 229 6.04 4.22 -28.21
N ILE A 230 6.30 5.30 -28.95
CA ILE A 230 5.59 5.68 -30.19
C ILE A 230 5.51 4.51 -31.19
N VAL A 231 6.48 3.60 -31.14
CA VAL A 231 6.53 2.38 -31.97
C VAL A 231 5.50 1.33 -31.53
N ALA A 232 5.19 1.19 -30.23
CA ALA A 232 4.24 0.21 -29.71
C ALA A 232 2.78 0.56 -30.08
N ALA A 233 2.44 1.84 -30.05
CA ALA A 233 1.14 2.36 -30.51
C ALA A 233 0.96 2.21 -32.03
N ALA A 234 2.04 2.30 -32.80
CA ALA A 234 2.02 2.16 -34.26
C ALA A 234 1.97 0.69 -34.73
N THR A 235 2.49 -0.26 -33.96
CA THR A 235 2.51 -1.70 -34.32
C THR A 235 1.39 -2.51 -33.65
N GLY A 236 0.56 -1.90 -32.79
CA GLY A 236 -0.42 -2.62 -31.97
C GLY A 236 0.22 -3.50 -30.88
N MET A 237 1.47 -3.20 -30.50
CA MET A 237 2.21 -3.87 -29.42
C MET A 237 2.01 -3.20 -28.06
N ASP A 238 1.06 -2.27 -27.95
CA ASP A 238 0.60 -1.72 -26.67
C ASP A 238 0.20 -2.89 -25.74
N GLY A 239 1.03 -3.17 -24.74
CA GLY A 239 0.77 -4.20 -23.73
C GLY A 239 1.76 -5.36 -23.67
N GLN A 240 2.76 -5.47 -24.56
CA GLN A 240 3.79 -6.50 -24.44
C GLN A 240 4.74 -6.19 -23.27
N ILE A 241 4.43 -6.72 -22.09
CA ILE A 241 5.28 -6.69 -20.92
C ILE A 241 6.14 -7.95 -20.98
N LYS A 242 7.42 -7.80 -21.31
CA LYS A 242 8.37 -8.92 -21.21
C LYS A 242 8.79 -9.05 -19.75
N THR A 243 8.26 -10.04 -19.05
CA THR A 243 8.71 -10.41 -17.71
C THR A 243 9.74 -11.53 -17.82
N SER A 244 10.91 -11.33 -17.20
CA SER A 244 11.83 -12.43 -16.90
C SER A 244 11.38 -13.16 -15.62
N ASP A 245 11.93 -14.35 -15.37
CA ASP A 245 11.62 -15.11 -14.15
C ASP A 245 12.03 -14.35 -12.89
N ARG A 246 13.07 -13.50 -12.99
CA ARG A 246 13.46 -12.57 -11.92
C ARG A 246 12.39 -11.49 -11.70
N ASP A 247 11.85 -10.91 -12.77
CA ASP A 247 10.79 -9.90 -12.67
C ASP A 247 9.53 -10.49 -12.04
N GLU A 248 9.17 -11.73 -12.38
CA GLU A 248 8.02 -12.43 -11.77
C GLU A 248 8.18 -12.55 -10.25
N ARG A 249 9.38 -12.93 -9.77
CA ARG A 249 9.70 -12.99 -8.34
C ARG A 249 9.60 -11.61 -7.69
N VAL A 250 10.21 -10.59 -8.30
CA VAL A 250 10.18 -9.21 -7.79
C VAL A 250 8.75 -8.71 -7.65
N ILE A 251 7.88 -8.98 -8.63
CA ILE A 251 6.47 -8.57 -8.57
C ILE A 251 5.73 -9.28 -7.43
N CYS A 252 5.99 -10.57 -7.18
CA CYS A 252 5.42 -11.26 -6.00
C CYS A 252 5.88 -10.63 -4.68
N TYR A 253 7.17 -10.29 -4.54
CA TYR A 253 7.67 -9.59 -3.35
C TYR A 253 7.02 -8.21 -3.18
N ILE A 254 6.76 -7.49 -4.27
CA ILE A 254 6.03 -6.22 -4.22
C ILE A 254 4.61 -6.43 -3.71
N VAL A 255 3.90 -7.47 -4.18
CA VAL A 255 2.55 -7.81 -3.70
C VAL A 255 2.55 -8.07 -2.20
N ASN A 256 3.41 -8.96 -1.72
CA ASN A 256 3.48 -9.31 -0.30
C ASN A 256 3.89 -8.11 0.57
N SER A 257 4.82 -7.28 0.08
CA SER A 257 5.24 -6.07 0.80
C SER A 257 4.15 -5.02 0.86
N ALA A 258 3.39 -4.85 -0.22
CA ALA A 258 2.25 -3.94 -0.25
C ALA A 258 1.13 -4.44 0.67
N GLU A 259 0.88 -5.76 0.75
CA GLU A 259 -0.04 -6.35 1.73
C GLU A 259 0.43 -6.09 3.16
N TYR A 260 1.71 -6.34 3.45
CA TYR A 260 2.29 -6.04 4.75
C TYR A 260 2.13 -4.56 5.13
N CYS A 261 2.38 -3.65 4.17
CA CYS A 261 2.20 -2.21 4.41
C CYS A 261 0.73 -1.83 4.61
N HIS A 262 -0.18 -2.43 3.84
CA HIS A 262 -1.61 -2.23 3.98
C HIS A 262 -2.08 -2.61 5.39
N GLN A 263 -1.74 -3.82 5.87
CA GLN A 263 -2.10 -4.27 7.21
C GLN A 263 -1.44 -3.43 8.31
N THR A 264 -0.12 -3.25 8.23
CA THR A 264 0.64 -2.54 9.27
C THR A 264 0.26 -1.05 9.36
N SER A 265 -0.16 -0.43 8.25
CA SER A 265 -0.67 0.95 8.26
C SER A 265 -1.98 1.08 9.04
N GLY A 266 -2.86 0.08 8.97
CA GLY A 266 -4.07 0.01 9.79
C GLY A 266 -3.75 -0.12 11.28
N GLU A 267 -2.86 -1.06 11.65
CA GLU A 267 -2.40 -1.24 13.03
C GLU A 267 -1.74 0.03 13.59
N LEU A 268 -0.99 0.76 12.75
CA LEU A 268 -0.40 2.04 13.11
C LEU A 268 -1.45 3.10 13.41
N ALA A 269 -2.53 3.19 12.61
CA ALA A 269 -3.63 4.12 12.86
C ALA A 269 -4.32 3.83 14.19
N GLU A 270 -4.62 2.56 14.48
CA GLU A 270 -5.21 2.16 15.76
C GLU A 270 -4.32 2.54 16.95
N SER A 271 -3.01 2.30 16.84
CA SER A 271 -2.06 2.68 17.89
C SER A 271 -2.00 4.19 18.11
N VAL A 272 -1.96 4.98 17.03
CA VAL A 272 -1.92 6.45 17.12
C VAL A 272 -3.24 6.98 17.70
N SER A 273 -4.37 6.42 17.32
CA SER A 273 -5.70 6.80 17.84
C SER A 273 -5.82 6.58 19.36
N LYS A 274 -5.19 5.52 19.90
CA LYS A 274 -5.12 5.27 21.36
C LYS A 274 -4.22 6.26 22.12
N ILE A 275 -3.24 6.86 21.45
CA ILE A 275 -2.23 7.72 22.07
C ILE A 275 -2.62 9.20 22.02
N ILE A 276 -3.25 9.62 20.92
CA ILE A 276 -3.59 11.01 20.64
C ILE A 276 -4.78 11.50 21.47
N ASP A 277 -4.86 12.81 21.70
CA ASP A 277 -6.01 13.41 22.39
C ASP A 277 -7.31 13.22 21.59
N SER A 278 -8.43 13.01 22.29
CA SER A 278 -9.72 12.61 21.70
C SER A 278 -10.25 13.58 20.64
N GLN A 279 -9.84 14.85 20.71
CA GLN A 279 -10.17 15.89 19.73
C GLN A 279 -9.59 15.64 18.32
N PHE A 280 -8.53 14.84 18.22
CA PHE A 280 -7.86 14.51 16.95
C PHE A 280 -8.01 13.04 16.55
N ALA A 281 -8.53 12.19 17.45
CA ALA A 281 -8.66 10.74 17.23
C ALA A 281 -9.53 10.42 16.00
N ASP A 282 -10.62 11.16 15.79
CA ASP A 282 -11.51 10.99 14.63
C ASP A 282 -10.83 11.33 13.28
N GLY A 283 -9.74 12.10 13.30
CA GLY A 283 -8.97 12.44 12.10
C GLY A 283 -7.84 11.45 11.76
N VAL A 284 -7.63 10.43 12.62
CA VAL A 284 -6.60 9.39 12.45
C VAL A 284 -7.16 8.29 11.57
N ASP A 285 -7.04 8.47 10.26
CA ASP A 285 -7.46 7.50 9.25
C ASP A 285 -6.29 7.14 8.33
N MET A 286 -6.18 5.86 7.96
CA MET A 286 -5.20 5.33 7.00
C MET A 286 -5.84 4.74 5.75
N SER A 287 -7.17 4.86 5.58
CA SER A 287 -7.90 4.26 4.45
C SER A 287 -7.33 4.67 3.11
N GLU A 288 -7.06 5.96 2.88
CA GLU A 288 -6.43 6.41 1.61
C GLU A 288 -5.05 5.79 1.36
N VAL A 289 -4.27 5.51 2.41
CA VAL A 289 -2.94 4.89 2.27
C VAL A 289 -3.10 3.41 1.97
N GLN A 290 -4.05 2.75 2.61
CA GLN A 290 -4.42 1.36 2.37
C GLN A 290 -4.94 1.17 0.94
N ASP A 291 -5.77 2.08 0.44
CA ASP A 291 -6.27 2.07 -0.93
C ASP A 291 -5.12 2.15 -1.97
N GLU A 292 -4.11 3.00 -1.73
CA GLU A 292 -2.92 3.10 -2.58
C GLU A 292 -2.13 1.79 -2.60
N PHE A 293 -1.93 1.13 -1.45
CA PHE A 293 -1.27 -0.19 -1.42
C PHE A 293 -2.13 -1.27 -2.10
N SER A 294 -3.45 -1.25 -1.93
CA SER A 294 -4.37 -2.15 -2.65
C SER A 294 -4.32 -1.95 -4.17
N ALA A 295 -4.17 -0.71 -4.62
CA ALA A 295 -3.97 -0.39 -6.03
C ALA A 295 -2.62 -0.93 -6.54
N VAL A 296 -1.54 -0.84 -5.75
CA VAL A 296 -0.23 -1.44 -6.07
C VAL A 296 -0.36 -2.97 -6.19
N ILE A 297 -1.02 -3.64 -5.24
CA ILE A 297 -1.26 -5.10 -5.28
C ILE A 297 -2.00 -5.48 -6.56
N THR A 298 -3.12 -4.80 -6.85
CA THR A 298 -3.94 -5.10 -8.02
C THR A 298 -3.14 -4.90 -9.31
N LYS A 299 -2.39 -3.80 -9.42
CA LYS A 299 -1.57 -3.51 -10.60
C LYS A 299 -0.45 -4.54 -10.76
N ALA A 300 0.20 -4.94 -9.68
CA ALA A 300 1.26 -5.94 -9.67
C ALA A 300 0.75 -7.31 -10.17
N LEU A 301 -0.38 -7.80 -9.63
CA LEU A 301 -1.00 -9.06 -10.06
C LEU A 301 -1.42 -9.01 -11.53
N VAL A 302 -2.02 -7.90 -11.97
CA VAL A 302 -2.37 -7.71 -13.39
C VAL A 302 -1.11 -7.68 -14.27
N THR A 303 -0.01 -7.12 -13.80
CA THR A 303 1.28 -7.09 -14.54
C THR A 303 1.86 -8.49 -14.70
N LEU A 304 1.75 -9.37 -13.69
CA LEU A 304 2.11 -10.79 -13.81
C LEU A 304 1.28 -11.50 -14.89
N VAL A 305 -0.04 -11.26 -14.92
CA VAL A 305 -0.92 -11.83 -15.94
C VAL A 305 -0.48 -11.37 -17.34
N HIS A 306 -0.23 -10.07 -17.54
CA HIS A 306 0.25 -9.55 -18.83
C HIS A 306 1.63 -10.10 -19.24
N GLY A 307 2.51 -10.36 -18.27
CA GLY A 307 3.80 -11.02 -18.50
C GLY A 307 3.63 -12.41 -19.11
N LEU A 308 2.76 -13.23 -18.51
CA LEU A 308 2.42 -14.55 -19.03
C LEU A 308 1.65 -14.49 -20.34
N GLU A 309 0.75 -13.53 -20.52
CA GLU A 309 0.08 -13.31 -21.80
C GLU A 309 1.07 -13.01 -22.92
N THR A 310 2.11 -12.21 -22.64
CA THR A 310 3.13 -11.87 -23.64
C THR A 310 3.95 -13.10 -24.03
N LYS A 311 4.30 -13.96 -23.06
CA LYS A 311 4.94 -15.26 -23.32
C LYS A 311 4.02 -16.17 -24.13
N PHE A 312 2.73 -16.25 -23.76
CA PHE A 312 1.71 -17.03 -24.47
C PHE A 312 1.48 -16.55 -25.91
N ASP A 313 1.48 -15.23 -26.15
CA ASP A 313 1.33 -14.63 -27.48
C ASP A 313 2.45 -15.04 -28.44
N ALA A 314 3.66 -15.28 -27.94
CA ALA A 314 4.76 -15.77 -28.76
C ALA A 314 4.46 -17.19 -29.30
N GLU A 315 3.91 -18.07 -28.46
CA GLU A 315 3.47 -19.41 -28.86
C GLU A 315 2.24 -19.37 -29.77
N MET A 316 1.32 -18.43 -29.55
CA MET A 316 0.19 -18.19 -30.46
C MET A 316 0.67 -17.70 -31.83
N ALA A 317 1.69 -16.85 -31.88
CA ALA A 317 2.30 -16.45 -33.14
C ALA A 317 2.95 -17.65 -33.85
N ALA A 318 3.59 -18.56 -33.11
CA ALA A 318 4.10 -19.82 -33.66
C ALA A 318 2.98 -20.69 -34.24
N MET A 319 1.85 -20.85 -33.52
CA MET A 319 0.66 -21.57 -33.98
C MET A 319 0.14 -21.03 -35.32
N THR A 320 0.08 -19.71 -35.52
CA THR A 320 -0.39 -19.12 -36.78
C THR A 320 0.54 -19.34 -37.98
N ARG A 321 1.81 -19.70 -37.74
CA ARG A 321 2.81 -20.00 -38.77
C ARG A 321 2.80 -21.46 -39.21
N VAL A 322 2.16 -22.35 -38.44
CA VAL A 322 2.01 -23.75 -38.81
C VAL A 322 1.21 -23.85 -40.12
N PRO A 323 1.66 -24.63 -41.12
CA PRO A 323 0.99 -24.76 -42.41
C PRO A 323 -0.23 -25.69 -42.32
N TRP A 324 -1.27 -25.27 -41.61
CA TRP A 324 -2.50 -26.04 -41.35
C TRP A 324 -3.25 -26.51 -42.60
N GLY A 325 -3.03 -25.87 -43.76
CA GLY A 325 -3.69 -26.23 -45.02
C GLY A 325 -3.02 -27.37 -45.80
N THR A 326 -1.74 -27.66 -45.52
CA THR A 326 -0.93 -28.65 -46.27
C THR A 326 -0.41 -29.77 -45.38
N LEU A 327 -1.00 -29.95 -44.19
CA LEU A 327 -0.59 -30.99 -43.26
C LEU A 327 -1.05 -32.37 -43.79
N GLU A 328 -0.11 -33.28 -44.06
CA GLU A 328 -0.44 -34.58 -44.70
C GLU A 328 -0.92 -35.63 -43.70
N SER A 329 -0.42 -35.61 -42.46
CA SER A 329 -0.76 -36.59 -41.43
C SER A 329 -0.90 -35.95 -40.05
N VAL A 330 -1.80 -36.50 -39.25
CA VAL A 330 -1.92 -36.20 -37.81
C VAL A 330 -0.79 -36.92 -37.06
N GLY A 331 -0.10 -36.21 -36.17
CA GLY A 331 1.00 -36.71 -35.37
C GLY A 331 0.83 -36.39 -33.89
N ASP A 332 1.96 -36.28 -33.18
CA ASP A 332 1.99 -35.87 -31.77
C ASP A 332 1.64 -34.38 -31.61
N GLN A 333 1.62 -33.90 -30.36
CA GLN A 333 1.32 -32.51 -30.04
C GLN A 333 2.27 -31.54 -30.75
N SER A 334 1.72 -30.45 -31.28
CA SER A 334 2.52 -29.41 -31.96
C SER A 334 3.51 -28.72 -31.00
N GLU A 335 4.62 -28.21 -31.55
CA GLU A 335 5.69 -27.56 -30.77
C GLU A 335 5.19 -26.42 -29.88
N TYR A 336 4.24 -25.61 -30.36
CA TYR A 336 3.68 -24.50 -29.59
C TYR A 336 2.95 -24.96 -28.31
N VAL A 337 2.37 -26.16 -28.31
CA VAL A 337 1.70 -26.74 -27.13
C VAL A 337 2.74 -27.07 -26.05
N ASN A 338 3.88 -27.63 -26.47
CA ASN A 338 5.02 -27.87 -25.59
C ASN A 338 5.59 -26.55 -25.04
N GLY A 339 5.68 -25.50 -25.89
CA GLY A 339 6.07 -24.16 -25.47
C GLY A 339 5.15 -23.59 -24.39
N ILE A 340 3.83 -23.69 -24.57
CA ILE A 340 2.83 -23.28 -23.58
C ILE A 340 3.03 -24.03 -22.26
N ASN A 341 3.20 -25.35 -22.32
CA ASN A 341 3.42 -26.16 -21.12
C ASN A 341 4.69 -25.73 -20.38
N MET A 342 5.79 -25.50 -21.10
CA MET A 342 7.06 -25.06 -20.50
C MET A 342 6.96 -23.69 -19.82
N ILE A 343 6.26 -22.73 -20.44
CA ILE A 343 6.02 -21.41 -19.85
C ILE A 343 5.24 -21.53 -18.54
N LEU A 344 4.17 -22.32 -18.54
CA LEU A 344 3.32 -22.46 -17.37
C LEU A 344 3.98 -23.29 -16.27
N ALA A 345 4.67 -24.38 -16.62
CA ALA A 345 5.37 -25.24 -15.67
C ALA A 345 6.56 -24.53 -15.00
N SER A 346 7.18 -23.55 -15.65
CA SER A 346 8.27 -22.74 -15.06
C SER A 346 7.74 -21.62 -14.18
N SER A 347 6.77 -20.83 -14.64
CA SER A 347 6.28 -19.66 -13.91
C SER A 347 5.29 -20.01 -12.78
N ILE A 348 4.32 -20.90 -13.00
CA ILE A 348 3.21 -21.11 -12.05
C ILE A 348 3.65 -21.60 -10.66
N PRO A 349 4.57 -22.58 -10.51
CA PRO A 349 5.02 -23.01 -9.19
C PRO A 349 5.72 -21.91 -8.38
N ILE A 350 6.45 -21.02 -9.05
CA ILE A 350 7.11 -19.87 -8.42
C ILE A 350 6.04 -18.90 -7.90
N LEU A 351 5.03 -18.58 -8.73
CA LEU A 351 3.95 -17.68 -8.34
C LEU A 351 3.12 -18.26 -7.19
N GLY A 352 2.79 -19.56 -7.25
CA GLY A 352 2.00 -20.23 -6.22
C GLY A 352 2.71 -20.40 -4.87
N SER A 353 4.05 -20.46 -4.87
CA SER A 353 4.84 -20.52 -3.63
C SER A 353 5.10 -19.16 -2.98
N LEU A 354 5.17 -18.10 -3.78
CA LEU A 354 5.44 -16.74 -3.29
C LEU A 354 4.19 -15.94 -2.92
N LEU A 355 3.06 -16.16 -3.61
CA LEU A 355 1.83 -15.41 -3.37
C LEU A 355 0.95 -16.08 -2.32
N SER A 356 0.21 -15.27 -1.55
CA SER A 356 -0.84 -15.79 -0.68
C SER A 356 -1.95 -16.48 -1.48
N PRO A 357 -2.68 -17.45 -0.90
CA PRO A 357 -3.79 -18.11 -1.58
C PRO A 357 -4.85 -17.14 -2.13
N ILE A 358 -5.07 -16.00 -1.48
CA ILE A 358 -6.09 -15.03 -1.91
C ILE A 358 -5.65 -14.36 -3.21
N TYR A 359 -4.39 -13.90 -3.27
CA TYR A 359 -3.87 -13.25 -4.47
C TYR A 359 -3.59 -14.22 -5.60
N PHE A 360 -3.15 -15.44 -5.30
CA PHE A 360 -2.98 -16.46 -6.31
C PHE A 360 -4.33 -16.82 -6.96
N GLN A 361 -5.42 -16.91 -6.19
CA GLN A 361 -6.76 -17.11 -6.73
C GLN A 361 -7.19 -15.94 -7.64
N PHE A 362 -6.96 -14.69 -7.21
CA PHE A 362 -7.26 -13.52 -8.05
C PHE A 362 -6.47 -13.55 -9.37
N PHE A 363 -5.19 -13.91 -9.30
CA PHE A 363 -4.33 -14.11 -10.47
C PHE A 363 -4.89 -15.20 -11.39
N LEU A 364 -5.30 -16.36 -10.86
CA LEU A 364 -5.91 -17.45 -11.63
C LEU A 364 -7.18 -16.98 -12.36
N ASP A 365 -8.09 -16.29 -11.66
CA ASP A 365 -9.35 -15.82 -12.26
C ASP A 365 -9.10 -14.85 -13.43
N LYS A 366 -8.09 -13.98 -13.30
CA LYS A 366 -7.67 -13.08 -14.40
C LYS A 366 -6.97 -13.82 -15.53
N LEU A 367 -6.12 -14.80 -15.21
CA LEU A 367 -5.43 -15.63 -16.21
C LEU A 367 -6.44 -16.44 -17.04
N ALA A 368 -7.43 -17.07 -16.40
CA ALA A 368 -8.52 -17.79 -17.08
C ALA A 368 -9.31 -16.88 -18.02
N SER A 369 -9.62 -15.66 -17.56
CA SER A 369 -10.35 -14.65 -18.33
C SER A 369 -9.59 -14.16 -19.56
N SER A 370 -8.29 -14.47 -19.67
CA SER A 370 -7.43 -14.01 -20.76
C SER A 370 -6.98 -15.13 -21.70
N LEU A 371 -6.36 -16.20 -21.18
CA LEU A 371 -5.70 -17.21 -22.02
C LEU A 371 -6.67 -17.96 -22.94
N GLY A 372 -7.82 -18.38 -22.42
CA GLY A 372 -8.84 -19.12 -23.20
C GLY A 372 -9.39 -18.31 -24.38
N PRO A 373 -9.94 -17.10 -24.15
CA PRO A 373 -10.41 -16.23 -25.24
C PRO A 373 -9.29 -15.86 -26.23
N ARG A 374 -8.06 -15.68 -25.76
CA ARG A 374 -6.89 -15.38 -26.59
C ARG A 374 -6.52 -16.57 -27.49
N PHE A 375 -6.56 -17.80 -27.00
CA PHE A 375 -6.40 -19.01 -27.83
C PHE A 375 -7.47 -19.08 -28.92
N TYR A 376 -8.75 -18.95 -28.54
CA TYR A 376 -9.88 -18.94 -29.46
C TYR A 376 -9.73 -17.88 -30.57
N ALA A 377 -9.34 -16.66 -30.21
CA ALA A 377 -9.14 -15.57 -31.17
C ALA A 377 -7.98 -15.82 -32.15
N ASN A 378 -6.92 -16.53 -31.73
CA ASN A 378 -5.78 -16.84 -32.60
C ASN A 378 -6.07 -17.95 -33.62
N ILE A 379 -7.05 -18.83 -33.37
CA ILE A 379 -7.52 -19.78 -34.39
C ILE A 379 -8.01 -19.04 -35.64
N PHE A 380 -8.77 -17.95 -35.46
CA PHE A 380 -9.24 -17.10 -36.57
C PHE A 380 -8.14 -16.34 -37.32
N LYS A 381 -6.91 -16.29 -36.79
CA LYS A 381 -5.76 -15.69 -37.49
C LYS A 381 -5.03 -16.68 -38.38
N CYS A 382 -5.35 -17.96 -38.29
CA CYS A 382 -4.84 -18.96 -39.22
C CYS A 382 -5.42 -18.71 -40.62
N LYS A 383 -4.68 -19.04 -41.68
CA LYS A 383 -5.12 -18.76 -43.07
C LYS A 383 -6.17 -19.76 -43.56
N GLN A 384 -5.74 -21.00 -43.71
CA GLN A 384 -6.56 -22.11 -44.17
C GLN A 384 -6.21 -23.33 -43.32
N ILE A 385 -7.23 -24.08 -42.93
CA ILE A 385 -7.15 -25.26 -42.10
C ILE A 385 -7.77 -26.41 -42.91
N SER A 386 -6.96 -27.41 -43.28
CA SER A 386 -7.44 -28.63 -43.95
C SER A 386 -8.17 -29.53 -42.96
N GLU A 387 -8.82 -30.60 -43.44
CA GLU A 387 -9.43 -31.60 -42.56
C GLU A 387 -8.40 -32.24 -41.62
N THR A 388 -7.24 -32.65 -42.15
CA THR A 388 -6.11 -33.18 -41.38
C THR A 388 -5.54 -32.15 -40.40
N GLY A 389 -5.41 -30.89 -40.82
CA GLY A 389 -4.97 -29.78 -39.97
C GLY A 389 -5.95 -29.49 -38.83
N ALA A 390 -7.25 -29.55 -39.09
CA ALA A 390 -8.29 -29.36 -38.07
C ALA A 390 -8.31 -30.52 -37.07
N GLN A 391 -8.05 -31.76 -37.50
CA GLN A 391 -7.88 -32.91 -36.61
C GLN A 391 -6.68 -32.71 -35.68
N GLN A 392 -5.51 -32.31 -36.21
CA GLN A 392 -4.31 -32.03 -35.41
C GLN A 392 -4.56 -30.88 -34.42
N MET A 393 -5.12 -29.75 -34.88
CA MET A 393 -5.41 -28.60 -34.02
C MET A 393 -6.43 -28.94 -32.93
N LEU A 394 -7.35 -29.89 -33.17
CA LEU A 394 -8.28 -30.37 -32.16
C LEU A 394 -7.56 -31.17 -31.07
N LEU A 395 -6.59 -32.02 -31.42
CA LEU A 395 -5.73 -32.71 -30.45
C LEU A 395 -4.93 -31.70 -29.63
N ASP A 396 -4.32 -30.71 -30.30
CA ASP A 396 -3.57 -29.66 -29.63
C ASP A 396 -4.46 -28.83 -28.70
N THR A 397 -5.70 -28.55 -29.08
CA THR A 397 -6.68 -27.84 -28.25
C THR A 397 -7.02 -28.63 -26.97
N GLN A 398 -7.15 -29.95 -27.06
CA GLN A 398 -7.35 -30.80 -25.89
C GLN A 398 -6.12 -30.81 -24.99
N ALA A 399 -4.92 -30.87 -25.57
CA ALA A 399 -3.68 -30.81 -24.81
C ALA A 399 -3.55 -29.47 -24.06
N VAL A 400 -3.77 -28.34 -24.74
CA VAL A 400 -3.79 -27.00 -24.10
C VAL A 400 -4.84 -26.93 -23.01
N LYS A 401 -6.05 -27.47 -23.23
CA LYS A 401 -7.09 -27.50 -22.20
C LYS A 401 -6.65 -28.25 -20.95
N THR A 402 -6.03 -29.42 -21.10
CA THR A 402 -5.49 -30.20 -19.99
C THR A 402 -4.42 -29.42 -19.24
N ILE A 403 -3.45 -28.85 -19.96
CA ILE A 403 -2.39 -28.01 -19.36
C ILE A 403 -3.01 -26.85 -18.55
N LEU A 404 -3.98 -26.13 -19.13
CA LEU A 404 -4.62 -25.01 -18.44
C LEU A 404 -5.41 -25.45 -17.20
N LEU A 405 -6.01 -26.64 -17.19
CA LEU A 405 -6.73 -27.20 -16.04
C LEU A 405 -5.79 -27.68 -14.93
N GLU A 406 -4.53 -28.00 -15.24
CA GLU A 406 -3.51 -28.39 -14.27
C GLU A 406 -2.80 -27.20 -13.59
N ILE A 407 -3.02 -25.96 -14.06
CA ILE A 407 -2.43 -24.74 -13.49
C ILE A 407 -2.68 -24.62 -11.97
N PRO A 408 -3.91 -24.76 -11.44
CA PRO A 408 -4.14 -24.64 -10.00
C PRO A 408 -3.39 -25.69 -9.17
N SER A 409 -3.23 -26.91 -9.70
CA SER A 409 -2.43 -27.95 -9.05
C SER A 409 -0.93 -27.62 -9.05
N LEU A 410 -0.40 -27.07 -10.15
CA LEU A 410 1.00 -26.62 -10.23
C LEU A 410 1.31 -25.54 -9.19
N GLY A 411 0.33 -24.68 -8.88
CA GLY A 411 0.43 -23.67 -7.84
C GLY A 411 0.02 -24.14 -6.43
N HIS A 412 -0.12 -25.45 -6.19
CA HIS A 412 -0.55 -26.02 -4.90
C HIS A 412 -1.91 -25.53 -4.37
N GLN A 413 -2.81 -25.07 -5.26
CA GLN A 413 -4.10 -24.46 -4.89
C GLN A 413 -5.32 -25.18 -5.48
N THR A 414 -5.50 -26.45 -5.12
CA THR A 414 -6.59 -27.29 -5.66
C THR A 414 -7.98 -27.01 -5.06
N SER A 415 -8.05 -26.51 -3.82
CA SER A 415 -9.32 -26.38 -3.07
C SER A 415 -10.21 -25.18 -3.50
N ARG A 416 -9.63 -24.13 -4.11
CA ARG A 416 -10.34 -22.86 -4.40
C ARG A 416 -10.55 -22.58 -5.90
N ALA A 417 -10.07 -23.46 -6.79
CA ALA A 417 -10.02 -23.20 -8.23
C ALA A 417 -11.20 -23.75 -9.05
N ALA A 418 -12.33 -24.12 -8.42
CA ALA A 418 -13.48 -24.68 -9.15
C ALA A 418 -14.10 -23.67 -10.15
N SER A 419 -14.09 -22.37 -9.82
CA SER A 419 -14.52 -21.30 -10.74
C SER A 419 -13.60 -21.23 -11.97
N TYR A 420 -12.29 -21.25 -11.73
CA TYR A 420 -11.25 -21.25 -12.75
C TYR A 420 -11.42 -22.42 -13.73
N SER A 421 -11.51 -23.66 -13.22
CA SER A 421 -11.63 -24.85 -14.08
C SER A 421 -12.91 -24.84 -14.91
N LYS A 422 -14.03 -24.35 -14.36
CA LYS A 422 -15.29 -24.18 -15.11
C LYS A 422 -15.15 -23.15 -16.23
N PHE A 423 -14.51 -22.01 -15.95
CA PHE A 423 -14.30 -20.96 -16.95
C PHE A 423 -13.40 -21.44 -18.09
N VAL A 424 -12.24 -22.03 -17.77
CA VAL A 424 -11.32 -22.59 -18.76
C VAL A 424 -12.01 -23.66 -19.60
N SER A 425 -12.75 -24.57 -18.97
CA SER A 425 -13.49 -25.62 -19.70
C SER A 425 -14.49 -25.03 -20.69
N ARG A 426 -15.23 -23.98 -20.28
CA ARG A 426 -16.19 -23.31 -21.15
C ARG A 426 -15.53 -22.65 -22.35
N GLU A 427 -14.48 -21.86 -22.13
CA GLU A 427 -13.81 -21.15 -23.24
C GLU A 427 -13.08 -22.11 -24.18
N MET A 428 -12.41 -23.14 -23.65
CA MET A 428 -11.76 -24.16 -24.49
C MET A 428 -12.78 -25.00 -25.27
N SER A 429 -13.95 -25.29 -24.70
CA SER A 429 -15.03 -25.99 -25.43
C SER A 429 -15.57 -25.17 -26.61
N LYS A 430 -15.52 -23.83 -26.58
CA LYS A 430 -15.84 -23.02 -27.77
C LYS A 430 -14.82 -23.20 -28.89
N ALA A 431 -13.53 -23.29 -28.57
CA ALA A 431 -12.47 -23.58 -29.53
C ALA A 431 -12.63 -24.98 -30.15
N GLU A 432 -12.94 -25.99 -29.32
CA GLU A 432 -13.24 -27.35 -29.81
C GLU A 432 -14.46 -27.37 -30.73
N ALA A 433 -15.53 -26.67 -30.35
CA ALA A 433 -16.75 -26.55 -31.14
C ALA A 433 -16.46 -25.93 -32.53
N LEU A 434 -15.69 -24.84 -32.56
CA LEU A 434 -15.25 -24.21 -33.81
C LEU A 434 -14.51 -25.19 -34.71
N LEU A 435 -13.54 -25.94 -34.18
CA LEU A 435 -12.76 -26.91 -34.97
C LEU A 435 -13.63 -28.07 -35.46
N LYS A 436 -14.61 -28.52 -34.66
CA LYS A 436 -15.59 -29.53 -35.09
C LYS A 436 -16.49 -29.03 -36.23
N VAL A 437 -16.84 -27.74 -36.24
CA VAL A 437 -17.55 -27.13 -37.38
C VAL A 437 -16.64 -27.12 -38.62
N ILE A 438 -15.36 -26.81 -38.49
CA ILE A 438 -14.41 -26.89 -39.61
C ILE A 438 -14.30 -28.32 -40.16
N LEU A 439 -14.35 -29.34 -39.30
CA LEU A 439 -14.35 -30.76 -39.70
C LEU A 439 -15.65 -31.24 -40.33
N SER A 440 -16.75 -30.52 -40.18
CA SER A 440 -18.04 -30.95 -40.72
C SER A 440 -18.06 -30.95 -42.27
N PRO A 441 -18.81 -31.85 -42.90
CA PRO A 441 -19.06 -31.83 -44.34
C PRO A 441 -19.67 -30.50 -44.81
N ILE A 442 -19.39 -30.10 -46.06
CA ILE A 442 -19.86 -28.82 -46.63
C ILE A 442 -21.40 -28.74 -46.61
N ASP A 443 -22.08 -29.86 -46.82
CA ASP A 443 -23.53 -29.93 -46.89
C ASP A 443 -24.22 -29.73 -45.53
N SER A 444 -23.51 -29.97 -44.41
CA SER A 444 -24.07 -29.92 -43.05
C SER A 444 -23.37 -28.92 -42.12
N VAL A 445 -22.46 -28.10 -42.66
CA VAL A 445 -21.67 -27.14 -41.88
C VAL A 445 -22.53 -26.07 -41.21
N ALA A 446 -23.59 -25.62 -41.88
CA ALA A 446 -24.54 -24.63 -41.36
C ALA A 446 -25.31 -25.17 -40.14
N ASP A 447 -25.78 -26.41 -40.20
CA ASP A 447 -26.52 -27.05 -39.11
C ASP A 447 -25.60 -27.39 -37.94
N THR A 448 -24.40 -27.87 -38.24
CA THR A 448 -23.37 -28.14 -37.23
C THR A 448 -22.97 -26.87 -36.48
N TYR A 449 -22.86 -25.74 -37.18
CA TYR A 449 -22.59 -24.44 -36.56
C TYR A 449 -23.70 -24.01 -35.61
N ARG A 450 -24.98 -24.11 -36.01
CA ARG A 450 -26.12 -23.79 -35.13
C ARG A 450 -26.17 -24.68 -33.89
N ALA A 451 -25.81 -25.96 -34.03
CA ALA A 451 -25.85 -26.91 -32.93
C ALA A 451 -24.70 -26.70 -31.92
N LEU A 452 -23.48 -26.42 -32.40
CA LEU A 452 -22.28 -26.36 -31.56
C LEU A 452 -21.92 -24.94 -31.09
N LEU A 453 -22.35 -23.90 -31.80
CA LEU A 453 -22.10 -22.49 -31.49
C LEU A 453 -23.41 -21.69 -31.53
N PRO A 454 -24.36 -21.94 -30.61
CA PRO A 454 -25.67 -21.27 -30.61
C PRO A 454 -25.60 -19.76 -30.34
N GLU A 455 -24.54 -19.30 -29.66
CA GLU A 455 -24.27 -17.88 -29.39
C GLU A 455 -23.44 -17.20 -30.50
N GLY A 456 -23.07 -17.94 -31.55
CA GLY A 456 -22.18 -17.46 -32.60
C GLY A 456 -22.86 -16.50 -33.58
N THR A 457 -22.08 -15.55 -34.11
CA THR A 457 -22.59 -14.56 -35.07
C THR A 457 -22.47 -15.02 -36.53
N PRO A 458 -23.35 -14.56 -37.46
CA PRO A 458 -23.20 -14.85 -38.89
C PRO A 458 -21.82 -14.44 -39.46
N MET A 459 -21.21 -13.41 -38.86
CA MET A 459 -19.86 -12.95 -39.21
C MET A 459 -18.76 -13.92 -38.78
N GLU A 460 -18.91 -14.56 -37.62
CA GLU A 460 -18.04 -15.66 -37.21
C GLU A 460 -18.22 -16.88 -38.11
N PHE A 461 -19.46 -17.20 -38.49
CA PHE A 461 -19.72 -18.29 -39.43
C PHE A 461 -19.03 -18.07 -40.77
N GLN A 462 -19.13 -16.86 -41.35
CA GLN A 462 -18.40 -16.51 -42.56
C GLN A 462 -16.88 -16.73 -42.40
N ARG A 463 -16.28 -16.26 -41.29
CA ARG A 463 -14.85 -16.49 -41.03
C ARG A 463 -14.50 -17.98 -40.90
N ILE A 464 -15.37 -18.80 -40.34
CA ILE A 464 -15.17 -20.26 -40.27
C ILE A 464 -15.16 -20.90 -41.67
N LEU A 465 -16.04 -20.46 -42.57
CA LEU A 465 -16.05 -20.92 -43.96
C LEU A 465 -14.79 -20.49 -44.73
N GLU A 466 -14.24 -19.31 -44.40
CA GLU A 466 -12.94 -18.84 -44.91
C GLU A 466 -11.79 -19.71 -44.41
N LEU A 467 -11.76 -20.04 -43.11
CA LEU A 467 -10.77 -20.93 -42.51
C LEU A 467 -10.79 -22.34 -43.13
N LYS A 468 -11.98 -22.86 -43.47
CA LYS A 468 -12.13 -24.15 -44.16
C LYS A 468 -11.57 -24.14 -45.60
N GLY A 469 -11.30 -22.95 -46.17
CA GLY A 469 -10.74 -22.79 -47.51
C GLY A 469 -11.75 -22.98 -48.64
N LEU A 470 -13.05 -22.77 -48.38
CA LEU A 470 -14.09 -22.88 -49.40
C LEU A 470 -13.98 -21.78 -50.47
N LYS A 471 -14.42 -22.07 -51.69
CA LYS A 471 -14.48 -21.06 -52.76
C LYS A 471 -15.55 -20.02 -52.43
N LYS A 472 -15.33 -18.76 -52.83
CA LYS A 472 -16.29 -17.67 -52.59
C LYS A 472 -17.71 -17.95 -53.10
N ALA A 473 -17.85 -18.69 -54.20
CA ALA A 473 -19.15 -19.09 -54.75
C ALA A 473 -19.90 -20.04 -53.80
N ASP A 474 -19.21 -21.06 -53.28
CA ASP A 474 -19.78 -22.04 -52.36
C ASP A 474 -20.10 -21.39 -51.00
N GLN A 475 -19.21 -20.49 -50.53
CA GLN A 475 -19.44 -19.70 -49.32
C GLN A 475 -20.72 -18.87 -49.42
N GLN A 476 -20.93 -18.18 -50.54
CA GLN A 476 -22.10 -17.33 -50.75
C GLN A 476 -23.39 -18.14 -50.75
N SER A 477 -23.40 -19.32 -51.41
CA SER A 477 -24.56 -20.22 -51.40
C SER A 477 -24.90 -20.70 -49.99
N ILE A 478 -23.89 -21.11 -49.21
CA ILE A 478 -24.08 -21.62 -47.84
C ILE A 478 -24.54 -20.50 -46.90
N LEU A 479 -24.01 -19.28 -47.06
CA LEU A 479 -24.43 -18.12 -46.28
C LEU A 479 -25.87 -17.68 -46.58
N GLU A 480 -26.28 -17.75 -47.85
CA GLU A 480 -27.67 -17.47 -48.25
C GLU A 480 -28.63 -18.48 -47.64
N ASP A 481 -28.30 -19.77 -47.67
CA ASP A 481 -29.11 -20.81 -47.04
C ASP A 481 -29.09 -20.71 -45.51
N PHE A 482 -27.96 -20.30 -44.92
CA PHE A 482 -27.86 -20.02 -43.49
C PHE A 482 -28.77 -18.87 -43.05
N ASN A 483 -28.81 -17.78 -43.82
CA ASN A 483 -29.63 -16.60 -43.54
C ASN A 483 -31.13 -16.86 -43.79
N LYS A 484 -31.49 -17.63 -44.82
CA LYS A 484 -32.87 -18.06 -45.07
C LYS A 484 -33.46 -18.90 -43.94
N HIS A 485 -32.62 -19.69 -43.27
CA HIS A 485 -32.97 -20.52 -42.12
C HIS A 485 -32.52 -19.90 -40.78
N GLY A 486 -32.24 -18.59 -40.74
CA GLY A 486 -31.95 -17.85 -39.50
C GLY A 486 -33.14 -17.85 -38.54
N PRO A 487 -32.93 -17.54 -37.24
CA PRO A 487 -33.96 -17.73 -36.23
C PRO A 487 -35.20 -16.90 -36.55
N GLY A 488 -36.31 -17.59 -36.85
CA GLY A 488 -37.64 -17.00 -36.94
C GLY A 488 -38.08 -16.51 -35.57
N ILE A 489 -37.58 -15.35 -35.13
CA ILE A 489 -38.25 -14.55 -34.11
C ILE A 489 -39.34 -13.78 -34.86
N MET A 490 -40.58 -14.24 -34.73
CA MET A 490 -41.74 -13.43 -35.08
C MET A 490 -41.71 -12.17 -34.19
N GLN A 491 -41.29 -11.05 -34.75
CA GLN A 491 -41.49 -9.74 -34.17
C GLN A 491 -42.50 -9.00 -35.06
N PRO A 492 -43.70 -8.63 -34.55
CA PRO A 492 -44.66 -7.89 -35.34
C PRO A 492 -44.08 -6.52 -35.73
N SER A 493 -44.18 -6.21 -37.01
CA SER A 493 -43.74 -4.97 -37.63
C SER A 493 -44.48 -3.75 -37.05
N ILE A 494 -43.72 -2.85 -36.43
CA ILE A 494 -44.17 -1.48 -36.15
C ILE A 494 -43.48 -0.57 -37.21
N PRO A 495 -44.22 0.21 -38.01
CA PRO A 495 -43.65 1.12 -38.99
C PRO A 495 -42.99 2.34 -38.31
N PRO A 496 -41.97 2.96 -38.94
CA PRO A 496 -41.18 4.02 -38.32
C PRO A 496 -41.93 5.36 -38.31
N PRO A 497 -41.85 6.16 -37.22
CA PRO A 497 -42.23 7.55 -37.28
C PRO A 497 -41.03 8.45 -37.63
N ALA A 498 -41.36 9.52 -38.35
CA ALA A 498 -40.49 10.48 -39.01
C ALA A 498 -39.61 11.33 -38.05
N ALA A 499 -38.44 11.75 -38.57
CA ALA A 499 -37.59 12.79 -37.99
C ALA A 499 -38.18 14.19 -38.24
N PRO A 500 -37.95 15.15 -37.31
CA PRO A 500 -37.30 16.42 -37.68
C PRO A 500 -36.44 17.02 -36.53
N PRO A 501 -35.84 18.23 -36.65
CA PRO A 501 -34.68 18.55 -37.50
C PRO A 501 -33.50 19.18 -36.71
N ILE A 502 -32.37 19.30 -37.39
CA ILE A 502 -31.09 19.92 -36.99
C ILE A 502 -31.24 21.46 -36.86
N PRO A 503 -30.46 22.12 -35.97
CA PRO A 503 -29.94 23.45 -36.26
C PRO A 503 -28.39 23.50 -36.25
N LEU A 504 -27.86 24.13 -37.30
CA LEU A 504 -26.46 24.50 -37.54
C LEU A 504 -26.24 26.00 -37.16
N PRO A 505 -25.02 26.57 -37.24
CA PRO A 505 -24.35 27.27 -36.15
C PRO A 505 -24.45 28.80 -36.23
N THR A 506 -24.05 29.47 -35.14
CA THR A 506 -23.71 30.90 -35.15
C THR A 506 -22.31 31.13 -34.55
N ALA A 507 -21.55 31.99 -35.21
CA ALA A 507 -20.32 32.64 -34.78
C ALA A 507 -20.44 34.12 -35.22
N PRO A 508 -19.49 35.05 -34.98
CA PRO A 508 -18.34 35.10 -34.06
C PRO A 508 -18.32 36.41 -33.23
N THR A 509 -17.29 36.63 -32.37
CA THR A 509 -16.64 37.96 -32.19
C THR A 509 -15.32 37.88 -31.38
N VAL A 510 -14.20 38.14 -32.08
CA VAL A 510 -13.03 39.02 -31.77
C VAL A 510 -12.47 38.99 -30.32
N ALA A 511 -11.32 38.35 -30.03
CA ALA A 511 -9.90 38.74 -30.24
C ALA A 511 -9.39 39.96 -29.44
N LEU A 512 -8.27 39.81 -28.71
CA LEU A 512 -6.99 40.55 -28.85
C LEU A 512 -6.11 40.58 -27.57
N ILE A 513 -4.88 40.03 -27.72
CA ILE A 513 -3.54 40.49 -27.23
C ILE A 513 -3.32 40.48 -25.69
N SER A 514 -2.18 40.15 -25.06
CA SER A 514 -0.76 40.16 -25.43
C SER A 514 0.04 39.32 -24.42
N ASN A 515 1.04 38.60 -24.94
CA ASN A 515 2.25 38.20 -24.22
C ASN A 515 3.18 39.45 -24.07
N PRO A 516 4.24 39.45 -23.23
CA PRO A 516 5.47 38.79 -23.65
C PRO A 516 6.30 38.14 -22.53
N ALA A 517 7.25 37.34 -23.02
CA ALA A 517 8.21 36.50 -22.33
C ALA A 517 9.51 37.23 -21.91
N SER A 518 10.26 36.59 -21.00
CA SER A 518 11.73 36.48 -20.98
C SER A 518 12.11 35.66 -19.72
N ALA A 519 12.72 34.46 -19.74
CA ALA A 519 13.94 33.92 -20.37
C ALA A 519 15.25 34.28 -19.63
N GLY A 520 15.97 33.23 -19.18
CA GLY A 520 17.39 33.19 -18.81
C GLY A 520 17.71 33.46 -17.33
N LEU A 521 18.69 32.85 -16.65
CA LEU A 521 19.74 31.91 -17.07
C LEU A 521 20.40 31.31 -15.80
N ILE A 522 20.75 30.03 -15.90
CA ILE A 522 21.86 29.24 -15.33
C ILE A 522 22.81 29.89 -14.30
N ALA A 523 23.03 29.18 -13.18
CA ALA A 523 24.36 29.03 -12.56
C ALA A 523 24.50 27.68 -11.81
N SER A 524 25.35 26.81 -12.35
CA SER A 524 26.05 25.68 -11.70
C SER A 524 27.31 26.27 -11.00
N ARG A 525 28.02 25.72 -10.01
CA ARG A 525 28.26 24.37 -9.52
C ARG A 525 29.22 24.48 -8.29
N ASP A 526 29.14 23.49 -7.40
CA ASP A 526 30.21 22.89 -6.56
C ASP A 526 31.03 23.66 -5.49
N ASP A 527 31.17 22.90 -4.39
CA ASP A 527 32.26 22.83 -3.40
C ASP A 527 32.27 23.83 -2.22
N VAL A 528 32.06 23.31 -1.01
CA VAL A 528 33.06 23.23 0.09
C VAL A 528 32.37 22.54 1.28
N LEU A 529 32.39 21.21 1.28
CA LEU A 529 32.54 20.47 2.54
C LEU A 529 33.99 20.65 2.98
N THR A 530 34.21 20.68 4.30
CA THR A 530 35.50 20.65 5.01
C THR A 530 36.10 22.00 5.43
N ARG A 531 35.65 22.53 6.58
CA ARG A 531 36.48 23.02 7.71
C ARG A 531 35.69 23.98 8.61
N ALA A 532 35.30 23.51 9.79
CA ALA A 532 35.19 24.35 10.99
C ALA A 532 35.14 23.47 12.25
N ALA A 533 36.17 22.64 12.44
CA ALA A 533 36.65 22.40 13.79
C ALA A 533 37.65 23.52 14.10
N ALA A 534 37.46 24.15 15.26
CA ALA A 534 38.29 25.19 15.89
C ALA A 534 38.07 26.67 15.47
N LEU A 535 38.08 27.52 16.51
CA LEU A 535 38.02 28.99 16.56
C LEU A 535 36.59 29.54 16.51
N GLY A 536 36.06 30.30 17.47
CA GLY A 536 36.64 30.93 18.65
C GLY A 536 35.53 31.69 19.39
N ARG A 537 35.74 31.88 20.70
CA ARG A 537 34.88 32.62 21.62
C ARG A 537 34.45 33.98 21.05
N GLY A 538 33.14 34.26 21.06
CA GLY A 538 32.59 35.58 20.74
C GLY A 538 31.13 35.68 21.18
N ALA A 539 30.83 36.65 22.03
CA ALA A 539 29.57 36.76 22.76
C ALA A 539 28.37 37.20 21.90
N ALA A 540 27.28 36.43 21.97
CA ALA A 540 25.91 36.90 21.80
C ALA A 540 24.99 36.01 22.65
N THR A 541 24.75 36.42 23.90
CA THR A 541 23.93 35.67 24.85
C THR A 541 22.45 35.96 24.59
N THR A 542 21.81 35.14 23.77
CA THR A 542 20.34 35.10 23.70
C THR A 542 19.77 34.58 25.02
N GLY A 543 18.66 35.15 25.50
CA GLY A 543 18.06 34.82 26.80
C GLY A 543 17.77 33.32 27.00
N PHE A 544 17.58 32.58 25.91
CA PHE A 544 17.39 31.14 25.89
C PHE A 544 18.64 30.34 26.30
N LYS A 545 19.84 30.75 25.85
CA LYS A 545 21.11 30.17 26.31
C LYS A 545 21.38 30.47 27.78
N ARG A 546 20.83 31.58 28.31
CA ARG A 546 20.91 31.92 29.73
C ARG A 546 19.99 31.05 30.60
N PHE A 547 18.80 30.73 30.09
CA PHE A 547 17.88 29.76 30.71
C PHE A 547 18.49 28.34 30.72
N LEU A 548 19.12 27.93 29.62
CA LEU A 548 19.88 26.68 29.53
C LEU A 548 21.11 26.66 30.43
N ALA A 549 21.89 27.74 30.50
CA ALA A 549 23.02 27.85 31.41
C ALA A 549 22.60 27.82 32.89
N LEU A 550 21.42 28.34 33.23
CA LEU A 550 20.84 28.24 34.57
C LEU A 550 20.38 26.81 34.93
N THR A 551 19.95 26.04 33.94
CA THR A 551 19.60 24.62 34.11
C THR A 551 20.83 23.70 34.05
N GLU A 552 21.86 24.07 33.29
CA GLU A 552 23.12 23.34 33.15
C GLU A 552 24.07 23.58 34.35
N ALA A 553 24.10 24.78 34.91
CA ALA A 553 24.76 25.05 36.19
C ALA A 553 24.14 24.29 37.38
N ALA A 554 22.92 23.75 37.23
CA ALA A 554 22.27 22.88 38.19
C ALA A 554 22.59 21.38 37.97
N LYS A 555 23.23 21.01 36.85
CA LYS A 555 23.51 19.63 36.43
C LYS A 555 24.80 19.04 37.02
N ASP A 556 25.81 19.86 37.31
CA ASP A 556 27.12 19.39 37.83
C ASP A 556 27.14 19.03 39.33
N ARG A 557 25.98 19.03 40.00
CA ARG A 557 25.84 18.49 41.34
C ARG A 557 25.36 17.04 41.24
N LYS A 558 26.13 16.10 41.82
CA LYS A 558 25.91 14.63 41.82
C LYS A 558 24.53 14.12 42.31
N ASP A 559 23.62 15.01 42.69
CA ASP A 559 22.24 14.72 43.04
C ASP A 559 21.34 15.49 42.05
N GLY A 560 20.55 14.80 41.22
CA GLY A 560 19.76 15.38 40.13
C GLY A 560 18.98 16.67 40.46
N PRO A 561 18.58 17.44 39.42
CA PRO A 561 18.36 18.90 39.51
C PRO A 561 17.31 19.36 40.52
N PHE A 562 16.40 18.48 40.95
CA PHE A 562 15.33 18.82 41.89
C PHE A 562 15.13 17.82 43.04
N ARG A 563 16.04 16.87 43.27
CA ARG A 563 15.94 16.00 44.47
C ARG A 563 16.17 16.78 45.77
N LYS A 564 16.96 17.84 45.69
CA LYS A 564 17.09 18.90 46.71
C LYS A 564 16.14 20.10 46.44
N LEU A 565 15.14 19.92 45.59
CA LEU A 565 13.83 20.57 45.59
C LEU A 565 13.04 20.50 46.89
N PHE A 566 12.86 19.24 47.30
CA PHE A 566 11.58 18.77 47.83
C PHE A 566 11.66 17.55 48.76
N ASN A 567 12.83 16.94 48.98
CA ASN A 567 13.02 15.98 50.06
C ASN A 567 13.67 16.65 51.28
N ALA A 568 13.13 16.28 52.45
CA ALA A 568 13.62 16.58 53.79
C ALA A 568 15.02 16.00 54.04
#